data_AF-A0A8J6SWW4-F1
#
_entry.id   AF-A0A8J6SWW4-F1
#
_cell.length_a   1.000
_cell.length_b   1.000
_cell.length_c   1.000
_cell.angle_alpha   90.00
_cell.angle_beta   90.00
_cell.angle_gamma   90.00
#
_symmetry.space_group_name_H-M   'P 1'
#
loop_
_entity.id
_entity.type
_entity.pdbx_description
1 polymer ?
#
loop_
_entity_poly.entity_id
_entity_poly.type
_entity_poly.pdbx_seq_one_letter_code
_entity_poly.pdbx_strand_id
1 'polypeptide(L)'
;MRRFLKILPPVLARLGAAYDHAPIRPRFFVSSCGAGNSTGTGDQTTNIVEIKLDTSVFHRLNRYEYNNAIEDLLGITTRPADDFPTDPSTHGFDNVAVNLSLTPALTDQLNQASEKIAIAALKDHPRSTVAIDLVTEAGGKNGNAMGTSWSIIGSVPYAFTLKYDESLSFFLVMAGKATHAANPKSTVKVDGKVVAVYDSKGAGEPETNVFAIDLTKGDHTDISVVR
;
A
#
# COMPACT_ATOMS: atom_id res chain seq x y z
N MET A 1 18.70 25.50 -21.43
CA MET A 1 19.19 25.20 -20.07
C MET A 1 18.04 24.61 -19.26
N ARG A 2 18.25 23.42 -18.69
CA ARG A 2 17.24 22.60 -18.00
C ARG A 2 16.84 23.20 -16.65
N ARG A 3 15.55 23.21 -16.32
CA ARG A 3 15.03 23.14 -14.95
C ARG A 3 13.73 22.34 -14.94
N PHE A 4 13.86 21.02 -14.78
CA PHE A 4 12.75 20.13 -14.44
C PHE A 4 12.46 20.29 -12.94
N LEU A 5 11.24 20.68 -12.58
CA LEU A 5 10.78 20.72 -11.20
C LEU A 5 10.00 19.43 -10.91
N LYS A 6 10.69 18.43 -10.34
CA LYS A 6 10.04 17.23 -9.77
C LYS A 6 9.33 17.65 -8.48
N ILE A 7 8.00 17.59 -8.47
CA ILE A 7 7.23 17.54 -7.22
C ILE A 7 7.19 16.06 -6.84
N LEU A 8 8.11 15.63 -5.97
CA LEU A 8 8.02 14.33 -5.30
C LEU A 8 6.80 14.37 -4.35
N PRO A 9 5.92 13.36 -4.34
CA PRO A 9 4.92 13.22 -3.30
C PRO A 9 5.58 12.99 -1.94
N PRO A 10 5.05 13.54 -0.82
CA PRO A 10 5.59 13.30 0.52
C PRO A 10 5.44 11.84 1.00
N VAL A 11 4.78 10.98 0.22
CA VAL A 11 4.66 9.54 0.54
C VAL A 11 6.00 8.81 0.39
N LEU A 12 6.95 9.32 -0.40
CA LEU A 12 8.29 8.72 -0.50
C LEU A 12 9.28 9.13 0.60
N ALA A 13 8.95 10.11 1.46
CA ALA A 13 9.83 10.49 2.57
C ALA A 13 9.80 9.48 3.74
N ARG A 14 8.83 8.56 3.75
CA ARG A 14 8.80 7.44 4.70
C ARG A 14 9.39 6.14 4.13
N LEU A 15 9.91 6.17 2.90
CA LEU A 15 10.50 5.01 2.21
C LEU A 15 12.03 5.03 2.16
N GLY A 16 12.69 5.98 2.84
CA GLY A 16 14.15 6.16 2.80
C GLY A 16 14.91 5.78 4.07
N ALA A 17 14.24 5.27 5.12
CA ALA A 17 14.89 5.10 6.43
C ALA A 17 14.66 3.73 7.10
N ALA A 18 14.13 2.71 6.40
CA ALA A 18 13.86 1.41 7.04
C ALA A 18 14.07 0.17 6.15
N TYR A 19 14.74 0.30 5.00
CA TYR A 19 15.14 -0.85 4.17
C TYR A 19 16.66 -1.03 4.20
N ASP A 20 17.22 -1.05 5.40
CA ASP A 20 18.44 -1.82 5.64
C ASP A 20 17.98 -3.18 6.16
N HIS A 21 17.52 -4.05 5.26
CA HIS A 21 17.35 -5.46 5.61
C HIS A 21 18.76 -6.03 5.77
N ALA A 22 19.36 -5.77 6.92
CA ALA A 22 20.25 -6.75 7.50
C ALA A 22 19.51 -8.09 7.39
N PRO A 23 20.11 -9.14 6.79
CA PRO A 23 19.46 -10.43 6.67
C PRO A 23 18.94 -10.81 8.05
N ILE A 24 17.70 -11.30 8.14
CA ILE A 24 17.10 -11.80 9.38
C ILE A 24 17.97 -12.99 9.82
N ARG A 25 19.04 -12.68 10.54
CA ARG A 25 19.81 -13.64 11.30
C ARG A 25 18.99 -13.84 12.56
N PRO A 26 18.57 -15.07 12.90
CA PRO A 26 17.99 -15.32 14.22
C PRO A 26 18.98 -14.78 15.25
N ARG A 27 18.58 -13.76 16.02
CA ARG A 27 19.34 -13.30 17.17
C ARG A 27 19.19 -14.40 18.23
N PHE A 28 20.09 -15.37 18.21
CA PHE A 28 20.28 -16.26 19.34
C PHE A 28 20.80 -15.42 20.50
N PHE A 29 19.89 -15.05 21.39
CA PHE A 29 20.24 -14.51 22.69
C PHE A 29 20.82 -15.66 23.50
N VAL A 30 22.14 -15.87 23.42
CA VAL A 30 22.84 -16.66 24.44
C VAL A 30 22.83 -15.81 25.70
N SER A 31 21.83 -16.04 26.55
CA SER A 31 21.84 -15.53 27.91
C SER A 31 23.03 -16.17 28.61
N SER A 32 24.13 -15.42 28.78
CA SER A 32 25.23 -15.87 29.62
C SER A 32 24.73 -15.95 31.05
N CYS A 33 24.44 -17.16 31.54
CA CYS A 33 24.36 -17.38 32.97
C CYS A 33 25.80 -17.40 33.52
N GLY A 34 26.12 -16.42 34.37
CA GLY A 34 27.15 -16.54 35.42
C GLY A 34 28.61 -16.66 34.98
N ALA A 35 29.39 -15.60 35.25
CA ALA A 35 30.85 -15.73 35.36
C ALA A 35 31.21 -16.53 36.63
N GLY A 36 32.02 -17.57 36.47
CA GLY A 36 32.50 -18.42 37.57
C GLY A 36 33.63 -19.36 37.17
N ASN A 37 34.79 -18.76 36.83
CA ASN A 37 36.17 -19.28 36.81
C ASN A 37 36.42 -20.77 36.48
N SER A 38 36.81 -21.05 35.23
CA SER A 38 37.52 -22.29 34.86
C SER A 38 38.85 -21.95 34.19
N THR A 39 39.93 -22.16 34.93
CA THR A 39 41.31 -22.25 34.41
C THR A 39 41.43 -23.50 33.54
N GLY A 40 41.39 -23.32 32.22
CA GLY A 40 41.60 -24.37 31.23
C GLY A 40 42.46 -23.85 30.08
N THR A 41 43.67 -24.39 29.97
CA THR A 41 44.62 -24.14 28.88
C THR A 41 44.04 -24.67 27.56
N GLY A 42 44.26 -23.92 26.47
CA GLY A 42 43.47 -23.97 25.25
C GLY A 42 43.43 -25.32 24.50
N ASP A 43 42.22 -25.65 24.06
CA ASP A 43 41.95 -25.96 22.66
C ASP A 43 40.69 -25.19 22.25
N GLN A 44 40.88 -24.09 21.51
CA GLN A 44 39.78 -23.40 20.84
C GLN A 44 39.65 -24.02 19.44
N THR A 45 39.36 -25.32 19.38
CA THR A 45 38.79 -25.87 18.15
C THR A 45 37.43 -25.22 18.02
N THR A 46 37.37 -24.25 17.10
CA THR A 46 36.14 -23.66 16.60
C THR A 46 35.25 -24.82 16.13
N ASN A 47 34.43 -25.34 17.03
CA ASN A 47 33.21 -26.05 16.68
C ASN A 47 32.27 -24.98 16.11
N ILE A 48 32.63 -24.46 14.93
CA ILE A 48 31.64 -24.12 13.94
C ILE A 48 30.94 -25.44 13.70
N VAL A 49 29.86 -25.66 14.45
CA VAL A 49 28.82 -26.60 14.06
C VAL A 49 28.55 -26.18 12.64
N GLU A 50 29.01 -27.01 11.69
CA GLU A 50 28.51 -26.93 10.34
C GLU A 50 27.01 -27.11 10.53
N ILE A 51 26.27 -25.98 10.53
CA ILE A 51 24.83 -26.01 10.45
C ILE A 51 24.62 -26.52 9.04
N LYS A 52 24.63 -27.84 8.92
CA LYS A 52 24.07 -28.53 7.79
C LYS A 52 22.61 -28.12 7.85
N LEU A 53 22.29 -27.07 7.11
CA LEU A 53 20.92 -26.72 6.83
C LEU A 53 20.42 -27.98 6.13
N ASP A 54 19.62 -28.76 6.86
CA ASP A 54 18.84 -29.80 6.25
C ASP A 54 18.22 -29.19 4.99
N THR A 55 18.31 -29.93 3.89
CA THR A 55 17.71 -29.49 2.65
C THR A 55 16.23 -29.33 2.95
N SER A 56 15.76 -28.08 3.03
CA SER A 56 14.39 -27.78 3.40
C SER A 56 13.48 -28.59 2.47
N VAL A 57 12.84 -29.61 3.02
CA VAL A 57 11.90 -30.43 2.26
C VAL A 57 10.80 -29.49 1.81
N PHE A 58 10.51 -29.45 0.51
CA PHE A 58 9.40 -28.65 0.00
C PHE A 58 8.12 -29.03 0.73
N HIS A 59 7.52 -28.06 1.41
CA HIS A 59 6.27 -28.22 2.13
C HIS A 59 5.29 -27.13 1.76
N ARG A 60 4.00 -27.39 2.01
CA ARG A 60 2.99 -26.33 2.00
C ARG A 60 3.25 -25.40 3.18
N LEU A 61 3.02 -24.10 2.99
CA LEU A 61 2.97 -23.12 4.07
C LEU A 61 1.82 -23.43 5.05
N ASN A 62 2.10 -23.40 6.35
CA ASN A 62 1.07 -23.37 7.39
C ASN A 62 0.29 -22.05 7.32
N ARG A 63 -0.91 -21.98 7.92
CA ARG A 63 -1.74 -20.78 8.03
C ARG A 63 -0.99 -19.52 8.46
N TYR A 64 -0.14 -19.62 9.48
CA TYR A 64 0.65 -18.48 9.95
C TYR A 64 1.71 -18.05 8.93
N GLU A 65 2.42 -19.00 8.35
CA GLU A 65 3.44 -18.74 7.33
C GLU A 65 2.82 -18.16 6.06
N TYR A 66 1.63 -18.64 5.67
CA TYR A 66 0.89 -18.12 4.52
C TYR A 66 0.49 -16.65 4.72
N ASN A 67 -0.15 -16.32 5.85
CA ASN A 67 -0.55 -14.94 6.12
C ASN A 67 0.66 -13.99 6.16
N ASN A 68 1.74 -14.39 6.83
CA ASN A 68 2.97 -13.59 6.90
C ASN A 68 3.61 -13.42 5.51
N ALA A 69 3.64 -14.48 4.70
CA ALA A 69 4.18 -14.41 3.34
C ALA A 69 3.36 -13.47 2.45
N ILE A 70 2.03 -13.45 2.59
CA ILE A 70 1.17 -12.51 1.85
C ILE A 70 1.43 -11.07 2.28
N GLU A 71 1.55 -10.81 3.58
CA GLU A 71 1.87 -9.48 4.10
C GLU A 71 3.27 -9.01 3.65
N ASP A 72 4.28 -9.88 3.70
CA ASP A 72 5.64 -9.57 3.28
C ASP A 72 5.75 -9.32 1.76
N LEU A 73 5.02 -10.09 0.93
CA LEU A 73 5.10 -9.98 -0.52
C LEU A 73 4.28 -8.83 -1.10
N LEU A 74 3.09 -8.58 -0.55
CA LEU A 74 2.13 -7.64 -1.12
C LEU A 74 1.90 -6.41 -0.26
N GLY A 75 2.40 -6.39 0.98
CA GLY A 75 2.16 -5.30 1.94
C GLY A 75 0.71 -5.22 2.44
N ILE A 76 -0.12 -6.22 2.13
CA ILE A 76 -1.53 -6.25 2.54
C ILE A 76 -1.70 -7.04 3.83
N THR A 77 -2.47 -6.52 4.77
CA THR A 77 -2.70 -7.14 6.09
C THR A 77 -3.88 -8.13 6.10
N THR A 78 -4.26 -8.63 4.93
CA THR A 78 -5.36 -9.60 4.82
C THR A 78 -4.89 -10.95 5.37
N ARG A 79 -5.77 -11.61 6.15
CA ARG A 79 -5.46 -12.90 6.80
C ARG A 79 -6.35 -14.03 6.28
N PRO A 80 -6.31 -14.35 4.97
CA PRO A 80 -7.21 -15.34 4.38
C PRO A 80 -6.97 -16.76 4.87
N ALA A 81 -5.78 -17.09 5.38
CA ALA A 81 -5.53 -18.43 5.93
C ALA A 81 -6.23 -18.67 7.27
N ASP A 82 -6.84 -17.65 7.87
CA ASP A 82 -7.67 -17.82 9.06
C ASP A 82 -8.94 -18.66 8.75
N ASP A 83 -9.39 -18.68 7.48
CA ASP A 83 -10.52 -19.49 7.01
C ASP A 83 -10.16 -20.95 6.69
N PHE A 84 -8.86 -21.29 6.69
CA PHE A 84 -8.41 -22.65 6.38
C PHE A 84 -8.62 -23.62 7.56
N PRO A 85 -8.79 -24.93 7.29
CA PRO A 85 -8.73 -25.96 8.30
C PRO A 85 -7.49 -25.83 9.17
N THR A 86 -7.63 -26.18 10.45
CA THR A 86 -6.50 -26.13 11.38
C THR A 86 -5.41 -27.12 10.97
N ASP A 87 -4.17 -26.64 10.94
CA ASP A 87 -3.01 -27.47 10.62
C ASP A 87 -2.66 -28.42 11.77
N PRO A 88 -2.22 -29.66 11.47
CA PRO A 88 -1.90 -30.64 12.50
C PRO A 88 -0.63 -30.24 13.26
N SER A 89 -0.76 -30.02 14.56
CA SER A 89 0.39 -29.77 15.44
C SER A 89 1.06 -31.07 15.88
N THR A 90 2.38 -31.16 15.74
CA THR A 90 3.21 -32.29 16.18
C THR A 90 4.34 -31.78 17.05
N HIS A 91 4.49 -32.35 18.26
CA HIS A 91 5.42 -31.85 19.29
C HIS A 91 5.27 -30.35 19.62
N GLY A 92 4.04 -29.80 19.47
CA GLY A 92 3.76 -28.39 19.68
C GLY A 92 4.10 -27.47 18.50
N PHE A 93 4.56 -28.04 17.38
CA PHE A 93 4.86 -27.30 16.15
C PHE A 93 3.84 -27.63 15.06
N ASP A 94 3.35 -26.62 14.37
CA ASP A 94 2.34 -26.71 13.31
C ASP A 94 2.94 -26.49 11.90
N ASN A 95 4.25 -26.25 11.79
CA ASN A 95 4.98 -26.10 10.53
C ASN A 95 5.77 -27.36 10.11
N VAL A 96 5.45 -28.52 10.69
CA VAL A 96 6.15 -29.77 10.42
C VAL A 96 5.77 -30.30 9.02
N ALA A 97 6.70 -30.17 8.08
CA ALA A 97 6.52 -30.51 6.66
C ALA A 97 5.82 -31.85 6.38
N VAL A 98 6.24 -32.93 7.07
CA VAL A 98 5.70 -34.28 6.83
C VAL A 98 4.24 -34.45 7.25
N ASN A 99 3.73 -33.56 8.11
CA ASN A 99 2.36 -33.58 8.60
C ASN A 99 1.43 -32.66 7.79
N LEU A 100 1.99 -31.75 6.98
CA LEU A 100 1.22 -30.80 6.18
C LEU A 100 0.82 -31.42 4.83
N SER A 101 -0.26 -32.19 4.83
CA SER A 101 -0.81 -32.82 3.62
C SER A 101 -1.80 -31.91 2.88
N LEU A 102 -1.63 -31.76 1.56
CA LEU A 102 -2.56 -30.99 0.71
C LEU A 102 -3.81 -31.80 0.39
N THR A 103 -4.98 -31.29 0.78
CA THR A 103 -6.28 -31.91 0.49
C THR A 103 -6.99 -31.12 -0.63
N PRO A 104 -7.87 -31.75 -1.44
CA PRO A 104 -8.63 -31.04 -2.46
C PRO A 104 -9.42 -29.84 -1.92
N ALA A 105 -10.06 -30.00 -0.76
CA ALA A 105 -10.80 -28.92 -0.11
C ALA A 105 -9.92 -27.72 0.25
N LEU A 106 -8.68 -27.96 0.68
CA LEU A 106 -7.74 -26.89 0.98
C LEU A 106 -7.27 -26.18 -0.29
N THR A 107 -7.05 -26.91 -1.38
CA THR A 107 -6.70 -26.31 -2.68
C THR A 107 -7.80 -25.37 -3.16
N ASP A 108 -9.07 -25.74 -3.00
CA ASP A 108 -10.19 -24.85 -3.36
C ASP A 108 -10.22 -23.57 -2.52
N GLN A 109 -9.94 -23.68 -1.22
CA GLN A 109 -9.83 -22.50 -0.36
C GLN A 109 -8.62 -21.63 -0.68
N LEU A 110 -7.48 -22.22 -1.04
CA LEU A 110 -6.30 -21.49 -1.51
C LEU A 110 -6.61 -20.71 -2.80
N ASN A 111 -7.40 -21.28 -3.72
CA ASN A 111 -7.84 -20.58 -4.92
C ASN A 111 -8.77 -19.40 -4.58
N GLN A 112 -9.75 -19.60 -3.70
CA GLN A 112 -10.63 -18.52 -3.23
C GLN A 112 -9.87 -17.42 -2.48
N ALA A 113 -8.90 -17.81 -1.65
CA ALA A 113 -8.00 -16.88 -0.96
C ALA A 113 -7.18 -16.07 -1.97
N SER A 114 -6.64 -16.72 -2.99
CA SER A 114 -5.84 -16.07 -4.03
C SER A 114 -6.64 -15.03 -4.80
N GLU A 115 -7.92 -15.29 -5.10
CA GLU A 115 -8.80 -14.31 -5.73
C GLU A 115 -9.05 -13.09 -4.83
N LYS A 116 -9.35 -13.32 -3.55
CA LYS A 116 -9.52 -12.24 -2.56
C LYS A 116 -8.25 -11.39 -2.41
N ILE A 117 -7.09 -12.05 -2.35
CA ILE A 117 -5.77 -11.42 -2.29
C ILE A 117 -5.53 -10.56 -3.53
N ALA A 118 -5.79 -11.09 -4.72
CA ALA A 118 -5.60 -10.36 -5.97
C ALA A 118 -6.45 -9.09 -6.02
N ILE A 119 -7.72 -9.16 -5.60
CA ILE A 119 -8.61 -8.00 -5.52
C ILE A 119 -8.10 -6.98 -4.49
N ALA A 120 -7.68 -7.44 -3.30
CA ALA A 120 -7.16 -6.57 -2.26
C ALA A 120 -5.87 -5.86 -2.70
N ALA A 121 -4.95 -6.60 -3.33
CA ALA A 121 -3.71 -6.05 -3.87
C ALA A 121 -3.97 -4.99 -4.95
N LEU A 122 -4.93 -5.21 -5.85
CA LEU A 122 -5.29 -4.23 -6.88
C LEU A 122 -5.96 -2.96 -6.33
N LYS A 123 -6.59 -3.04 -5.15
CA LYS A 123 -7.15 -1.86 -4.48
C LYS A 123 -6.08 -1.01 -3.83
N ASP A 124 -5.07 -1.64 -3.24
CA ASP A 124 -3.96 -0.93 -2.60
C ASP A 124 -2.94 -0.43 -3.64
N HIS A 125 -2.69 -1.23 -4.68
CA HIS A 125 -1.77 -0.94 -5.78
C HIS A 125 -2.51 -0.93 -7.12
N PRO A 126 -3.23 0.15 -7.46
CA PRO A 126 -3.91 0.27 -8.75
C PRO A 126 -2.91 0.23 -9.91
N ARG A 127 -3.36 -0.29 -11.05
CA ARG A 127 -2.50 -0.48 -12.23
C ARG A 127 -2.35 0.81 -13.03
N SER A 128 -3.39 1.65 -13.02
CA SER A 128 -3.32 2.96 -13.66
C SER A 128 -2.97 4.03 -12.64
N THR A 129 -2.14 4.97 -13.09
CA THR A 129 -1.91 6.23 -12.40
C THR A 129 -2.48 7.34 -13.26
N VAL A 130 -3.44 8.09 -12.70
CA VAL A 130 -4.01 9.26 -13.33
C VAL A 130 -3.49 10.49 -12.59
N ALA A 131 -2.74 11.34 -13.28
CA ALA A 131 -2.29 12.61 -12.75
C ALA A 131 -3.07 13.74 -13.43
N ILE A 132 -3.87 14.46 -12.65
CA ILE A 132 -4.66 15.60 -13.13
C ILE A 132 -3.94 16.87 -12.70
N ASP A 133 -3.32 17.56 -13.66
CA ASP A 133 -2.82 18.91 -13.45
C ASP A 133 -3.90 19.91 -13.88
N LEU A 134 -4.72 20.32 -12.93
CA LEU A 134 -5.80 21.28 -13.16
C LEU A 134 -5.30 22.62 -13.75
N VAL A 135 -4.03 22.98 -13.56
CA VAL A 135 -3.44 24.20 -14.13
C VAL A 135 -3.21 24.04 -15.63
N THR A 136 -2.62 22.90 -16.02
CA THR A 136 -2.37 22.57 -17.42
C THR A 136 -3.69 22.33 -18.16
N GLU A 137 -4.62 21.59 -17.57
CA GLU A 137 -5.93 21.27 -18.16
C GLU A 137 -6.83 22.51 -18.34
N ALA A 138 -6.76 23.44 -17.39
CA ALA A 138 -7.48 24.70 -17.51
C ALA A 138 -7.00 25.55 -18.71
N GLY A 139 -5.77 25.37 -19.21
CA GLY A 139 -5.24 26.10 -20.37
C GLY A 139 -5.28 27.62 -20.21
N GLY A 140 -5.24 28.12 -18.97
CA GLY A 140 -5.42 29.54 -18.65
C GLY A 140 -6.88 30.04 -18.60
N LYS A 141 -7.86 29.16 -18.79
CA LYS A 141 -9.31 29.45 -18.70
C LYS A 141 -9.85 28.99 -17.33
N ASN A 142 -11.05 29.41 -16.96
CA ASN A 142 -11.73 28.95 -15.72
C ASN A 142 -10.91 29.16 -14.44
N GLY A 143 -10.13 30.24 -14.37
CA GLY A 143 -9.31 30.51 -13.20
C GLY A 143 -8.20 31.54 -13.40
N ASN A 144 -7.42 31.75 -12.34
CA ASN A 144 -6.23 32.61 -12.33
C ASN A 144 -5.07 31.91 -11.59
N ALA A 145 -3.84 32.13 -12.05
CA ALA A 145 -2.64 31.64 -11.36
C ALA A 145 -2.45 32.33 -10.01
N MET A 146 -2.19 31.54 -8.96
CA MET A 146 -1.90 31.98 -7.59
C MET A 146 -0.56 31.41 -7.14
N GLY A 147 0.53 31.92 -7.69
CA GLY A 147 1.88 31.42 -7.41
C GLY A 147 2.03 29.96 -7.83
N THR A 148 2.14 29.04 -6.87
CA THR A 148 2.24 27.58 -7.09
C THR A 148 0.90 26.87 -7.16
N SER A 149 -0.22 27.61 -7.16
CA SER A 149 -1.58 27.06 -7.18
C SER A 149 -2.44 27.75 -8.25
N TRP A 150 -3.60 27.18 -8.56
CA TRP A 150 -4.55 27.75 -9.52
C TRP A 150 -5.90 27.96 -8.84
N SER A 151 -6.43 29.18 -8.91
CA SER A 151 -7.79 29.47 -8.45
C SER A 151 -8.77 28.96 -9.49
N ILE A 152 -9.58 27.97 -9.16
CA ILE A 152 -10.67 27.49 -10.03
C ILE A 152 -11.85 28.47 -9.96
N ILE A 153 -12.39 28.82 -11.13
CA ILE A 153 -13.61 29.58 -11.33
C ILE A 153 -14.52 28.76 -12.25
N GLY A 154 -15.63 28.26 -11.71
CA GLY A 154 -16.53 27.38 -12.45
C GLY A 154 -16.08 25.91 -12.43
N SER A 155 -16.13 25.26 -13.59
CA SER A 155 -15.83 23.83 -13.75
C SER A 155 -14.61 23.64 -14.65
N VAL A 156 -13.69 22.74 -14.26
CA VAL A 156 -12.58 22.29 -15.09
C VAL A 156 -12.84 20.82 -15.46
N PRO A 157 -13.36 20.52 -16.66
CA PRO A 157 -13.59 19.15 -17.08
C PRO A 157 -12.27 18.50 -17.48
N TYR A 158 -12.07 17.27 -17.05
CA TYR A 158 -10.96 16.41 -17.45
C TYR A 158 -11.51 15.08 -17.98
N ALA A 159 -10.79 14.49 -18.95
CA ALA A 159 -11.12 13.20 -19.52
C ALA A 159 -9.88 12.31 -19.53
N PHE A 160 -10.06 11.04 -19.18
CA PHE A 160 -9.03 10.02 -19.31
C PHE A 160 -9.64 8.67 -19.64
N THR A 161 -8.81 7.80 -20.18
CA THR A 161 -9.19 6.43 -20.54
C THR A 161 -8.55 5.44 -19.59
N LEU A 162 -9.37 4.59 -18.97
CA LEU A 162 -8.91 3.43 -18.20
C LEU A 162 -8.83 2.21 -19.09
N LYS A 163 -7.71 1.48 -18.98
CA LYS A 163 -7.51 0.22 -19.71
C LYS A 163 -8.23 -0.95 -19.06
N TYR A 164 -8.53 -0.84 -17.78
CA TYR A 164 -9.11 -1.89 -16.96
C TYR A 164 -10.11 -1.32 -15.95
N ASP A 165 -10.99 -2.18 -15.45
CA ASP A 165 -11.82 -1.87 -14.29
C ASP A 165 -10.91 -1.81 -13.07
N GLU A 166 -10.94 -0.69 -12.35
CA GLU A 166 -10.10 -0.49 -11.16
C GLU A 166 -10.68 0.56 -10.20
N SER A 167 -10.31 0.42 -8.92
CA SER A 167 -10.62 1.41 -7.89
C SER A 167 -9.45 2.39 -7.78
N LEU A 168 -9.70 3.68 -8.00
CA LEU A 168 -8.67 4.72 -7.93
C LEU A 168 -8.89 5.62 -6.72
N SER A 169 -7.80 5.87 -6.00
CA SER A 169 -7.75 6.90 -4.96
C SER A 169 -7.17 8.19 -5.52
N PHE A 170 -7.94 9.27 -5.43
CA PHE A 170 -7.53 10.58 -5.88
C PHE A 170 -7.17 11.46 -4.68
N PHE A 171 -6.07 12.20 -4.85
CA PHE A 171 -5.64 13.23 -3.91
C PHE A 171 -5.96 14.59 -4.49
N LEU A 172 -6.81 15.34 -3.80
CA LEU A 172 -7.23 16.68 -4.20
C LEU A 172 -6.80 17.68 -3.13
N VAL A 173 -5.87 18.58 -3.48
CA VAL A 173 -5.41 19.64 -2.60
C VAL A 173 -6.15 20.93 -2.92
N MET A 174 -6.90 21.45 -1.95
CA MET A 174 -7.80 22.59 -2.14
C MET A 174 -7.69 23.60 -1.00
N ALA A 175 -7.83 24.88 -1.32
CA ALA A 175 -7.94 25.97 -0.37
C ALA A 175 -8.95 26.99 -0.90
N GLY A 176 -9.68 27.67 -0.01
CA GLY A 176 -10.74 28.58 -0.42
C GLY A 176 -11.14 29.53 0.69
N LYS A 177 -11.29 30.81 0.34
CA LYS A 177 -11.88 31.83 1.20
C LYS A 177 -12.81 32.70 0.39
N ALA A 178 -13.95 33.05 0.96
CA ALA A 178 -14.83 34.07 0.41
C ALA A 178 -14.69 35.36 1.22
N THR A 179 -14.78 36.50 0.54
CA THR A 179 -14.73 37.83 1.18
C THR A 179 -16.16 38.23 1.52
N HIS A 180 -16.47 38.40 2.81
CA HIS A 180 -17.81 38.72 3.34
C HIS A 180 -18.90 37.64 3.11
N ALA A 181 -18.50 36.39 2.92
CA ALA A 181 -19.42 35.26 2.81
C ALA A 181 -18.80 34.00 3.43
N ALA A 182 -19.60 32.95 3.56
CA ALA A 182 -19.10 31.63 3.94
C ALA A 182 -18.08 31.12 2.91
N ASN A 183 -17.12 30.33 3.38
CA ASN A 183 -16.10 29.74 2.51
C ASN A 183 -16.74 28.91 1.39
N PRO A 184 -16.12 28.87 0.19
CA PRO A 184 -16.67 28.17 -0.95
C PRO A 184 -16.75 26.66 -0.69
N LYS A 185 -17.84 26.06 -1.17
CA LYS A 185 -17.99 24.61 -1.26
C LYS A 185 -17.39 24.15 -2.57
N SER A 186 -16.88 22.94 -2.63
CA SER A 186 -16.36 22.39 -3.87
C SER A 186 -16.88 20.98 -4.07
N THR A 187 -17.42 20.74 -5.26
CA THR A 187 -18.04 19.48 -5.62
C THR A 187 -17.17 18.78 -6.64
N VAL A 188 -16.81 17.53 -6.36
CA VAL A 188 -16.13 16.67 -7.32
C VAL A 188 -17.19 15.82 -8.01
N LYS A 189 -17.23 15.94 -9.33
CA LYS A 189 -18.05 15.12 -10.22
C LYS A 189 -17.18 14.17 -11.00
N VAL A 190 -17.69 12.98 -11.22
CA VAL A 190 -17.11 11.95 -12.10
C VAL A 190 -18.24 11.40 -12.95
N ASP A 191 -18.08 11.41 -14.27
CA ASP A 191 -19.11 11.01 -15.24
C ASP A 191 -20.48 11.69 -14.96
N GLY A 192 -20.44 12.99 -14.62
CA GLY A 192 -21.62 13.78 -14.28
C GLY A 192 -22.25 13.49 -12.90
N LYS A 193 -21.80 12.47 -12.18
CA LYS A 193 -22.27 12.11 -10.83
C LYS A 193 -21.44 12.82 -9.76
N VAL A 194 -22.10 13.40 -8.76
CA VAL A 194 -21.42 13.98 -7.58
C VAL A 194 -20.86 12.84 -6.72
N VAL A 195 -19.55 12.81 -6.55
CA VAL A 195 -18.83 11.79 -5.77
C VAL A 195 -18.44 12.31 -4.40
N ALA A 196 -18.05 13.59 -4.32
CA ALA A 196 -17.65 14.20 -3.05
C ALA A 196 -17.99 15.68 -3.03
N VAL A 197 -18.30 16.18 -1.84
CA VAL A 197 -18.51 17.60 -1.56
C VAL A 197 -17.58 17.98 -0.41
N TYR A 198 -16.78 19.02 -0.60
CA TYR A 198 -15.81 19.50 0.37
C TYR A 198 -16.12 20.95 0.74
N ASP A 199 -16.02 21.25 2.03
CA ASP A 199 -16.11 22.61 2.55
C ASP A 199 -14.69 23.15 2.78
N SER A 200 -14.34 24.27 2.16
CA SER A 200 -13.00 24.84 2.34
C SER A 200 -12.84 25.53 3.70
N LYS A 201 -11.71 25.30 4.38
CA LYS A 201 -11.43 25.90 5.70
C LYS A 201 -10.83 27.30 5.63
N GLY A 202 -10.10 27.63 4.56
CA GLY A 202 -9.55 28.96 4.35
C GLY A 202 -8.56 29.01 3.17
N ALA A 203 -8.16 30.22 2.76
CA ALA A 203 -7.21 30.41 1.64
C ALA A 203 -5.74 30.12 2.01
N GLY A 204 -5.41 30.05 3.31
CA GLY A 204 -4.07 29.75 3.81
C GLY A 204 -3.93 28.36 4.42
N GLU A 205 -5.00 27.56 4.41
CA GLU A 205 -5.06 26.22 4.99
C GLU A 205 -5.39 25.22 3.88
N PRO A 206 -4.40 24.84 3.05
CA PRO A 206 -4.60 23.85 2.01
C PRO A 206 -4.90 22.49 2.64
N GLU A 207 -5.99 21.87 2.20
CA GLU A 207 -6.43 20.57 2.68
C GLU A 207 -6.23 19.52 1.61
N THR A 208 -5.57 18.43 1.99
CA THR A 208 -5.49 17.23 1.16
C THR A 208 -6.70 16.37 1.43
N ASN A 209 -7.61 16.34 0.46
CA ASN A 209 -8.78 15.48 0.48
C ASN A 209 -8.50 14.22 -0.33
N VAL A 210 -8.86 13.07 0.25
CA VAL A 210 -8.69 11.78 -0.41
C VAL A 210 -10.07 11.18 -0.63
N PHE A 211 -10.36 10.76 -1.86
CA PHE A 211 -11.56 10.00 -2.18
C PHE A 211 -11.20 8.82 -3.07
N ALA A 212 -11.84 7.68 -2.81
CA ALA A 212 -11.74 6.49 -3.64
C ALA A 212 -13.00 6.36 -4.49
N ILE A 213 -12.83 5.96 -5.75
CA ILE A 213 -13.94 5.67 -6.65
C ILE A 213 -13.63 4.42 -7.48
N ASP A 214 -14.62 3.55 -7.57
CA ASP A 214 -14.60 2.40 -8.47
C ASP A 214 -14.97 2.87 -9.89
N LEU A 215 -14.05 2.68 -10.83
CA LEU A 215 -14.21 3.08 -12.22
C LEU A 215 -14.15 1.86 -13.14
N THR A 216 -15.02 1.85 -14.14
CA THR A 216 -15.05 0.81 -15.17
C THR A 216 -14.01 1.08 -16.24
N LYS A 217 -13.59 0.06 -16.98
CA LYS A 217 -12.80 0.24 -18.20
C LYS A 217 -13.54 1.13 -19.19
N GLY A 218 -12.83 2.09 -19.76
CA GLY A 218 -13.34 2.93 -20.82
C GLY A 218 -12.96 4.39 -20.65
N ASP A 219 -13.63 5.22 -21.45
CA ASP A 219 -13.44 6.66 -21.41
C ASP A 219 -14.32 7.26 -20.31
N HIS A 220 -13.68 7.89 -19.34
CA HIS A 220 -14.36 8.69 -18.34
C HIS A 220 -14.30 10.14 -18.78
N THR A 221 -15.46 10.77 -18.83
CA THR A 221 -15.62 12.14 -19.31
C THR A 221 -16.32 12.96 -18.23
N ASP A 222 -16.06 14.27 -18.20
CA ASP A 222 -16.67 15.18 -17.21
C ASP A 222 -16.25 14.91 -15.75
N ILE A 223 -14.96 14.59 -15.54
CA ILE A 223 -14.40 14.66 -14.21
C ILE A 223 -14.08 16.11 -13.91
N SER A 224 -14.87 16.72 -13.04
CA SER A 224 -14.78 18.14 -12.78
C SER A 224 -14.83 18.47 -11.30
N VAL A 225 -14.01 19.45 -10.93
CA VAL A 225 -14.11 20.13 -9.64
C VAL A 225 -14.85 21.43 -9.89
N VAL A 226 -16.00 21.58 -9.25
CA VAL A 226 -16.85 22.78 -9.33
C VAL A 226 -16.74 23.54 -8.03
N ARG A 227 -16.38 24.82 -8.11
CA ARG A 227 -16.37 25.78 -7.00
C ARG A 227 -17.68 26.57 -6.92
#